data_AF-C0CWB3-F1
#
_entry.id   AF-C0CWB3-F1
#
_cell.length_a   1.000
_cell.length_b   1.000
_cell.length_c   1.000
_cell.angle_alpha   90.00
_cell.angle_beta   90.00
_cell.angle_gamma   90.00
#
_symmetry.space_group_name_H-M   'P 1'
#
loop_
_entity.id
_entity.type
_entity.pdbx_description
1 polymer ?
#
loop_
_entity_poly.entity_id
_entity_poly.type
_entity_poly.pdbx_seq_one_letter_code
_entity_poly.pdbx_strand_id
1 'polypeptide(L)'
;MIPLDIFRKNHHNISNKLDAWLMFIASDQPRDIRQLIEAYPEFTELYREVFHFRYHKKELVSMFSEALRILDANTTQYMIEVQQAQIEALQEENLRHKEENRRQQEEIKRLRELLAQKE
;
A
#
# COMPACT_ATOMS: atom_id res chain seq x y z
N MET A 1 8.75 -14.88 -6.95
CA MET A 1 9.27 -14.56 -8.30
C MET A 1 8.60 -15.51 -9.28
N ILE A 2 8.04 -15.01 -10.39
CA ILE A 2 7.38 -15.87 -11.40
C ILE A 2 8.46 -16.35 -12.39
N PRO A 3 8.64 -17.67 -12.63
CA PRO A 3 9.69 -18.20 -13.50
C PRO A 3 9.29 -18.13 -14.98
N LEU A 4 9.34 -16.92 -15.55
CA LEU A 4 8.94 -16.67 -16.94
C LEU A 4 9.85 -17.37 -17.96
N ASP A 5 11.11 -17.62 -17.61
CA ASP A 5 12.06 -18.38 -18.40
C ASP A 5 11.65 -19.85 -18.57
N ILE A 6 11.10 -20.46 -17.53
CA ILE A 6 10.55 -21.82 -17.57
C ILE A 6 9.25 -21.84 -18.38
N PHE A 7 8.38 -20.85 -18.16
CA PHE A 7 7.13 -20.72 -18.93
C PHE A 7 7.41 -20.65 -20.44
N ARG A 8 8.33 -19.79 -20.88
CA ARG A 8 8.69 -19.65 -22.30
C ARG A 8 9.22 -20.92 -22.95
N LYS A 9 9.91 -21.78 -22.18
CA LYS A 9 10.44 -23.04 -22.69
C LYS A 9 9.37 -24.10 -22.89
N ASN A 10 8.31 -24.07 -22.07
CA ASN A 10 7.34 -25.15 -21.98
C ASN A 10 5.97 -24.81 -22.57
N HIS A 11 5.61 -23.53 -22.67
CA HIS A 11 4.32 -23.10 -23.19
C HIS A 11 4.42 -22.56 -24.62
N HIS A 12 3.82 -23.32 -25.54
CA HIS A 12 3.68 -22.94 -26.95
C HIS A 12 2.27 -22.47 -27.33
N ASN A 13 1.29 -22.64 -26.44
CA ASN A 13 -0.12 -22.34 -26.70
C ASN A 13 -0.71 -21.50 -25.56
N ILE A 14 -1.60 -20.59 -25.91
CA ILE A 14 -2.38 -19.77 -24.98
C ILE A 14 -3.73 -20.46 -24.78
N SER A 15 -3.93 -21.12 -23.63
CA SER A 15 -5.15 -21.89 -23.37
C SER A 15 -6.17 -21.14 -22.51
N ASN A 16 -5.70 -20.15 -21.76
CA ASN A 16 -6.50 -19.42 -20.78
C ASN A 16 -5.95 -18.01 -20.59
N LYS A 17 -6.68 -17.19 -19.82
CA LYS A 17 -6.33 -15.78 -19.59
C LYS A 17 -5.03 -15.60 -18.79
N LEU A 18 -4.67 -16.54 -17.91
CA LEU A 18 -3.38 -16.50 -17.21
C LEU A 18 -2.24 -16.74 -18.19
N ASP A 19 -2.36 -17.72 -19.09
CA ASP A 19 -1.36 -17.95 -20.16
C ASP A 19 -1.21 -16.70 -21.03
N ALA A 20 -2.32 -16.00 -21.31
CA ALA A 20 -2.31 -14.77 -22.08
C ALA A 20 -1.49 -13.67 -21.38
N TRP A 21 -1.74 -13.45 -20.09
CA TRP A 21 -0.94 -12.51 -19.28
C TRP A 21 0.52 -12.91 -19.17
N LEU A 22 0.81 -14.21 -18.98
CA LEU A 22 2.18 -14.71 -18.89
C LEU A 22 2.91 -14.56 -20.23
N MET A 23 2.24 -14.83 -21.35
CA MET A 23 2.81 -14.62 -22.69
C MET A 23 3.06 -13.14 -22.97
N PHE A 24 2.11 -12.26 -22.58
CA PHE A 24 2.24 -10.81 -22.72
C PHE A 24 3.52 -10.25 -22.09
N ILE A 25 3.83 -10.69 -20.87
CA ILE A 25 5.02 -10.22 -20.13
C ILE A 25 6.30 -10.99 -20.46
N ALA A 26 6.19 -12.22 -20.98
CA ALA A 26 7.34 -13.09 -21.20
C ALA A 26 7.92 -13.03 -22.62
N SER A 27 7.13 -12.68 -23.64
CA SER A 27 7.58 -12.65 -25.03
C SER A 27 7.33 -11.32 -25.73
N ASP A 28 8.34 -10.88 -26.47
CA ASP A 28 8.30 -9.72 -27.38
C ASP A 28 8.33 -10.14 -28.87
N GLN A 29 8.21 -11.44 -29.15
CA GLN A 29 8.29 -11.95 -30.51
C GLN A 29 7.00 -11.65 -31.30
N PRO A 30 7.09 -11.13 -32.54
CA PRO A 30 5.90 -10.76 -33.33
C PRO A 30 4.89 -11.88 -33.51
N ARG A 31 5.37 -13.13 -33.61
CA ARG A 31 4.51 -14.32 -33.72
C ARG A 31 3.63 -14.51 -32.50
N ASP A 32 4.22 -14.40 -31.31
CA ASP A 32 3.53 -14.63 -30.04
C ASP A 32 2.57 -13.48 -29.74
N ILE A 33 2.99 -12.25 -30.03
CA ILE A 33 2.14 -11.04 -29.94
C ILE A 33 0.91 -11.21 -30.83
N ARG A 34 1.10 -11.64 -32.08
CA ARG A 34 -0.01 -11.87 -33.01
C ARG A 34 -0.97 -12.94 -32.48
N GLN A 35 -0.44 -14.08 -32.04
CA GLN A 35 -1.27 -15.15 -31.47
C GLN A 35 -2.05 -14.68 -30.24
N LEU A 36 -1.42 -13.86 -29.39
CA LEU A 36 -2.06 -13.28 -28.22
C LEU A 36 -3.21 -12.35 -28.62
N ILE A 37 -2.97 -11.42 -29.54
CA ILE A 37 -3.98 -10.45 -29.97
C ILE A 37 -5.14 -11.15 -30.70
N GLU A 38 -4.88 -12.18 -31.49
CA GLU A 38 -5.92 -12.97 -32.16
C GLU A 38 -6.80 -13.72 -31.15
N ALA A 39 -6.22 -14.26 -30.07
CA ALA A 39 -6.97 -14.98 -29.03
C ALA A 39 -7.62 -14.06 -27.98
N TYR A 40 -6.97 -12.93 -27.67
CA TYR A 40 -7.36 -11.96 -26.64
C TYR A 40 -7.15 -10.52 -27.16
N PRO A 41 -8.09 -9.97 -27.95
CA PRO A 41 -7.95 -8.65 -28.58
C PRO A 41 -7.76 -7.50 -27.59
N GLU A 42 -8.17 -7.65 -26.33
CA GLU A 42 -7.99 -6.64 -25.29
C GLU A 42 -6.51 -6.30 -25.02
N PHE A 43 -5.58 -7.19 -25.38
CA PHE A 43 -4.15 -6.94 -25.24
C PHE A 43 -3.56 -6.02 -26.33
N THR A 44 -4.32 -5.70 -27.37
CA THR A 44 -3.85 -4.83 -28.48
C THR A 44 -3.44 -3.46 -27.95
N GLU A 45 -4.30 -2.81 -27.17
CA GLU A 45 -4.03 -1.49 -26.61
C GLU A 45 -2.92 -1.55 -25.56
N LEU A 46 -2.88 -2.61 -24.74
CA LEU A 46 -1.80 -2.82 -23.78
C LEU A 46 -0.43 -2.91 -24.47
N TYR A 47 -0.33 -3.66 -25.58
CA TYR A 47 0.90 -3.69 -26.37
C TYR A 47 1.20 -2.32 -26.97
N ARG A 48 0.23 -1.62 -27.54
CA ARG A 48 0.43 -0.27 -28.10
C ARG A 48 1.04 0.68 -27.07
N GLU A 49 0.49 0.72 -25.86
CA GLU A 49 0.97 1.55 -24.77
C GLU A 49 2.39 1.16 -24.34
N VAL A 50 2.64 -0.13 -24.09
CA VAL A 50 3.97 -0.62 -23.68
C VAL A 50 5.03 -0.34 -24.76
N PHE A 51 4.71 -0.55 -26.04
CA PHE A 51 5.61 -0.26 -27.14
C PHE A 51 5.86 1.23 -27.30
N HIS A 52 4.88 2.09 -27.02
CA HIS A 52 5.08 3.55 -27.05
C HIS A 52 6.18 3.99 -26.08
N PHE A 53 6.23 3.39 -24.88
CA PHE A 53 7.27 3.68 -23.89
C PHE A 53 8.67 3.22 -24.30
N ARG A 54 8.78 2.24 -25.22
CA ARG A 54 10.08 1.79 -25.73
C ARG A 54 10.84 2.89 -26.47
N TYR A 55 10.10 3.84 -27.05
CA TYR A 55 10.64 5.01 -27.74
C TYR A 55 10.74 6.25 -26.84
N HIS A 56 9.96 6.31 -25.76
CA HIS A 56 9.91 7.44 -24.81
C HIS A 56 10.52 7.09 -23.44
N LYS A 57 11.67 6.40 -23.42
CA LYS A 57 12.28 5.87 -22.18
C LYS A 57 12.52 6.93 -21.11
N LYS A 58 12.92 8.15 -21.50
CA LYS A 58 13.15 9.26 -20.55
C LYS A 58 11.85 9.71 -19.89
N GLU A 59 10.79 9.85 -20.67
CA GLU A 59 9.47 10.22 -20.18
C GLU A 59 8.89 9.13 -19.29
N LEU A 60 9.05 7.86 -19.67
CA LEU A 60 8.66 6.71 -18.84
C LEU A 60 9.32 6.76 -17.45
N VAL A 61 10.65 6.91 -17.41
CA VAL A 61 11.38 7.00 -16.15
C VAL A 61 10.92 8.22 -15.35
N SER A 62 10.73 9.36 -16.00
CA SER A 62 10.23 10.57 -15.36
C SER A 62 8.84 10.38 -14.75
N MET A 63 7.92 9.74 -15.48
CA MET A 63 6.56 9.45 -14.99
C MET A 63 6.58 8.51 -13.78
N PHE A 64 7.40 7.44 -13.83
CA PHE A 64 7.54 6.53 -12.69
C PHE A 64 8.19 7.19 -11.48
N SER A 65 9.25 7.98 -11.69
CA SER A 65 9.90 8.73 -10.61
C SER A 65 8.93 9.71 -9.95
N GLU A 66 8.09 10.38 -10.74
CA GLU A 66 7.08 11.30 -10.20
C GLU A 66 5.98 10.55 -9.44
N ALA A 67 5.49 9.43 -9.97
CA ALA A 67 4.51 8.60 -9.28
C ALA A 67 5.04 8.07 -7.94
N LEU A 68 6.30 7.62 -7.90
CA LEU A 68 6.97 7.20 -6.67
C LEU A 68 7.12 8.35 -5.67
N ARG A 69 7.53 9.53 -6.14
CA ARG A 69 7.64 10.73 -5.32
C ARG A 69 6.30 11.13 -4.68
N ILE A 70 5.22 11.06 -5.44
CA ILE A 70 3.86 11.33 -4.96
C ILE A 70 3.46 10.28 -3.92
N LEU A 71 3.73 9.00 -4.18
CA LEU A 71 3.44 7.92 -3.24
C LEU A 71 4.17 8.13 -1.91
N ASP A 72 5.48 8.41 -1.95
CA ASP A 72 6.29 8.65 -0.76
C ASP A 72 5.79 9.86 0.05
N ALA A 73 5.39 10.93 -0.63
CA ALA A 73 4.80 12.10 0.01
C ALA A 73 3.48 11.76 0.71
N ASN A 74 2.59 11.02 0.04
CA ASN A 74 1.32 10.59 0.60
C ASN A 74 1.50 9.62 1.78
N THR A 75 2.45 8.69 1.69
CA THR A 75 2.77 7.78 2.79
C THR A 75 3.29 8.54 4.01
N THR A 76 4.17 9.52 3.80
CA THR A 76 4.66 10.37 4.88
C THR A 76 3.53 11.14 5.56
N GLN A 77 2.66 11.77 4.77
CA GLN A 77 1.49 12.49 5.25
C GLN A 77 0.56 11.58 6.08
N TYR A 78 0.25 10.40 5.54
CA TYR A 78 -0.58 9.40 6.23
C TYR A 78 0.04 8.95 7.57
N MET A 79 1.36 8.73 7.61
CA MET A 79 2.04 8.35 8.84
C MET A 79 1.97 9.46 9.90
N ILE A 80 2.08 10.73 9.49
CA ILE A 80 1.92 11.88 10.39
C ILE A 80 0.49 11.91 10.97
N GLU A 81 -0.52 11.74 10.13
CA GLU A 81 -1.92 11.73 10.56
C GLU A 81 -2.21 10.60 11.56
N VAL A 82 -1.69 9.40 11.30
CA VAL A 82 -1.82 8.26 12.22
C VAL A 82 -1.12 8.54 13.55
N GLN A 83 0.09 9.10 13.53
CA GLN A 83 0.81 9.45 14.76
C GLN A 83 0.09 10.55 15.55
N GLN A 84 -0.45 11.56 14.87
CA GLN A 84 -1.19 12.64 15.50
C GLN A 84 -2.45 12.12 16.20
N ALA A 85 -3.22 11.24 15.55
CA ALA A 85 -4.37 10.58 16.17
C ALA A 85 -4.00 9.73 17.39
N GLN A 86 -2.85 9.04 17.36
CA GLN A 86 -2.35 8.29 18.52
C GLN A 86 -1.98 9.21 19.69
N ILE A 87 -1.31 10.34 19.40
CA ILE A 87 -0.96 11.34 20.41
C ILE A 87 -2.23 11.90 21.06
N GLU A 88 -3.24 12.24 20.27
CA GLU A 88 -4.51 12.77 20.76
C GLU A 88 -5.23 11.76 21.66
N ALA A 89 -5.29 10.48 21.25
CA ALA A 89 -5.87 9.43 22.08
C ALA A 89 -5.13 9.25 23.42
N LEU A 90 -3.80 9.25 23.39
CA LEU A 90 -2.97 9.16 24.61
C LEU A 90 -3.11 10.39 25.51
N GLN A 91 -3.31 11.58 24.92
CA GLN A 91 -3.58 12.79 25.69
C GLN A 91 -4.94 12.73 26.37
N GLU A 92 -5.97 12.25 25.68
CA GLU A 92 -7.30 12.07 26.26
C GLU A 92 -7.29 11.04 27.40
N GLU A 93 -6.62 9.90 27.20
CA GLU A 93 -6.44 8.88 28.24
C GLU A 93 -5.70 9.46 29.46
N ASN A 94 -4.61 10.19 29.25
CA ASN A 94 -3.89 10.86 30.34
C ASN A 94 -4.76 11.85 31.10
N LEU A 95 -5.61 12.61 30.41
CA LEU A 95 -6.53 13.54 31.06
C LEU A 95 -7.55 12.81 31.94
N ARG A 96 -8.11 11.69 31.46
CA ARG A 96 -9.02 10.84 32.23
C ARG A 96 -8.32 10.27 33.47
N HIS A 97 -7.12 9.72 33.31
CA HIS A 97 -6.34 9.17 34.42
C HIS A 97 -5.95 10.24 35.45
N LYS A 98 -5.64 11.46 35.03
CA LYS A 98 -5.37 12.58 35.95
C LYS A 98 -6.60 12.97 36.76
N GLU A 99 -7.77 13.00 36.12
CA GLU A 99 -9.03 13.30 36.80
C GLU A 99 -9.42 12.20 37.79
N GLU A 100 -9.26 10.93 37.44
CA GLU A 100 -9.47 9.80 38.36
C GLU A 100 -8.52 9.86 39.55
N ASN A 101 -7.22 10.09 39.31
CA ASN A 101 -6.25 10.26 40.39
C ASN A 101 -6.62 11.42 41.31
N ARG A 102 -7.09 12.55 40.76
CA ARG A 102 -7.52 13.70 41.56
C ARG A 102 -8.70 13.33 42.47
N ARG A 103 -9.71 12.63 41.93
CA ARG A 103 -10.87 12.16 42.70
C ARG A 103 -10.45 11.20 43.82
N GLN A 104 -9.58 10.24 43.51
CA GLN A 104 -9.05 9.30 44.50
C GLN A 104 -8.27 10.01 45.60
N GLN A 105 -7.45 11.01 45.26
CA GLN A 105 -6.73 11.83 46.24
C GLN A 105 -7.67 12.61 47.16
N GLU A 106 -8.74 13.20 46.62
CA GLU A 106 -9.76 13.89 47.41
C GLU A 106 -10.48 12.92 48.37
N GLU A 107 -10.81 11.72 47.91
CA GLU A 107 -11.47 10.70 48.73
C GLU A 107 -10.56 10.17 49.84
N ILE A 108 -9.29 9.89 49.54
CA ILE A 108 -8.28 9.53 50.55
C ILE A 108 -8.16 10.63 51.60
N LYS A 109 -8.16 11.90 51.19
CA LYS A 109 -8.07 13.03 52.12
C LYS A 109 -9.28 13.07 53.07
N ARG A 110 -10.50 12.92 52.54
CA ARG A 110 -11.72 12.87 53.37
C ARG A 110 -11.70 11.70 54.36
N LEU A 111 -11.29 10.52 53.91
CA LEU A 111 -11.19 9.33 54.78
C LEU A 111 -10.17 9.53 55.90
N ARG A 112 -9.03 10.16 55.62
CA ARG A 112 -8.02 10.51 56.64
C ARG A 112 -8.57 11.50 57.68
N GLU A 113 -9.28 12.53 57.25
CA GLU A 113 -9.92 13.50 58.15
C GLU A 113 -10.97 12.83 59.05
N LEU A 114 -11.76 11.90 58.51
CA LEU A 114 -12.73 11.11 59.29
C LEU A 114 -12.08 10.19 60.32
N LEU A 115 -10.94 9.57 59.97
CA LEU A 115 -10.20 8.72 60.91
C LEU A 115 -9.59 9.55 62.06
N ALA A 116 -9.03 10.72 61.74
CA ALA A 116 -8.45 11.62 62.75
C ALA A 116 -9.49 12.23 63.71
N GLN A 117 -10.77 12.26 63.34
CA GLN A 117 -11.87 12.66 64.24
C GLN A 117 -12.38 11.53 65.14
N LYS A 118 -11.99 10.28 64.86
CA LYS A 118 -12.39 9.09 65.64
C LYS A 118 -11.37 8.66 66.68
N GLU A 119 -10.17 9.24 66.67
CA GLU A 119 -9.15 9.14 67.73
C GLU A 119 -9.31 10.29 68.74
#